data_AF-A0AAE1KKX5-F1
#
_entry.id   AF-A0AAE1KKX5-F1
#
_cell.length_a   1.000
_cell.length_b   1.000
_cell.length_c   1.000
_cell.angle_alpha   90.00
_cell.angle_beta   90.00
_cell.angle_gamma   90.00
#
_symmetry.space_group_name_H-M   'P 1'
#
loop_
_entity.id
_entity.type
_entity.pdbx_description
1 polymer ?
#
loop_
_entity_poly.entity_id
_entity_poly.type
_entity_poly.pdbx_seq_one_letter_code
_entity_poly.pdbx_strand_id
1 'polypeptide(L)'
;MHRKELSKITMPVVFNEPLSFLQRMAEYMEYAWLLEKADAQQDPVVRMQYVAAFAVSGLASNWERVGKPFNPLLGETYELQRDNYRIVCEQVSHHPPVSAFYADSEHWNFHGSIHPKLKFWGKSVEIQPKGLLTVELPNHGEAYTWSNVNCCVHNIIVGKLWIEQYGSMEITNHATGHRGVVTFKTAGWFSKDLHRIEGYVYDKKKKRQAFLYGKWTEFLRATDIDSYDEYMLTNSHKFRRNDKKKSDEGTAGGTNSPVHAPKKVFKKLNSITSSFRMTTETETSSEPEGGVRIEAGPQGLDDDDGEGGYPRTDSTYSIDIPNSCTLWEADPRPEHSSHYYHFTLFAMSLNELTDELRQNFSPTDCRLRPDIRLLESGDIDTGASEKGRLEEKQRDARKARKKLKQEWKARWFEQGTNPFTRQEDWLYSGGYWDRNYDHTIDIF
;
A
#
# COMPACT_ATOMS: atom_id res chain seq x y z
N MET A 1 28.18 2.93 3.07
CA MET A 1 27.47 2.09 2.06
C MET A 1 26.31 2.92 1.49
N HIS A 2 26.36 3.26 0.20
CA HIS A 2 25.46 4.24 -0.43
C HIS A 2 23.99 3.79 -0.41
N ARG A 3 23.14 4.51 0.32
CA ARG A 3 21.69 4.54 0.09
C ARG A 3 21.42 5.26 -1.25
N LYS A 4 21.55 4.57 -2.38
CA LYS A 4 20.81 4.99 -3.57
C LYS A 4 19.33 4.75 -3.26
N GLU A 5 18.51 5.80 -3.36
CA GLU A 5 17.06 5.65 -3.30
C GLU A 5 16.64 4.63 -4.37
N LEU A 6 15.95 3.56 -3.98
CA LEU A 6 15.47 2.52 -4.91
C LEU A 6 14.57 3.09 -6.02
N SER A 7 13.98 4.27 -5.82
CA SER A 7 13.22 5.00 -6.85
C SER A 7 14.08 5.43 -8.06
N LYS A 8 15.41 5.49 -7.92
CA LYS A 8 16.35 5.86 -9.00
C LYS A 8 16.88 4.66 -9.79
N ILE A 9 16.48 3.44 -9.44
CA ILE A 9 16.80 2.24 -10.21
C ILE A 9 15.66 2.00 -11.21
N THR A 10 15.94 2.15 -12.50
CA THR A 10 15.00 1.78 -13.56
C THR A 10 14.81 0.27 -13.52
N MET A 11 13.64 -0.18 -13.08
CA MET A 11 13.28 -1.60 -13.12
C MET A 11 12.97 -2.01 -14.57
N PRO A 12 13.44 -3.19 -15.02
CA PRO A 12 13.04 -3.76 -16.30
C PRO A 12 11.51 -3.80 -16.41
N VAL A 13 10.98 -3.48 -17.59
CA VAL A 13 9.52 -3.42 -17.86
C VAL A 13 8.81 -4.72 -17.55
N VAL A 14 9.49 -5.87 -17.62
CA VAL A 14 8.92 -7.18 -17.30
C VAL A 14 8.46 -7.32 -15.83
N PHE A 15 8.97 -6.49 -14.93
CA PHE A 15 8.53 -6.47 -13.52
C PHE A 15 7.42 -5.44 -13.26
N ASN A 16 7.02 -4.69 -14.29
CA ASN A 16 5.90 -3.79 -14.21
C ASN A 16 4.59 -4.54 -14.47
N GLU A 17 3.53 -4.07 -13.84
CA GLU A 17 2.16 -4.31 -14.31
C GLU A 17 1.75 -3.16 -15.25
N PRO A 18 0.82 -3.39 -16.20
CA PRO A 18 0.41 -2.39 -17.20
C PRO A 18 -0.57 -1.36 -16.63
N LEU A 19 -0.27 -0.82 -15.45
CA LEU A 19 -1.01 0.28 -14.83
C LEU A 19 -0.04 1.35 -14.32
N SER A 20 -0.42 2.61 -14.45
CA SER A 20 0.21 3.73 -13.76
C SER A 20 -0.07 3.65 -12.26
N PHE A 21 0.81 4.21 -11.44
CA PHE A 21 0.50 4.35 -10.01
C PHE A 21 -0.76 5.20 -9.76
N LEU A 22 -1.11 6.12 -10.68
CA LEU A 22 -2.37 6.88 -10.58
C LEU A 22 -3.61 5.97 -10.71
N GLN A 23 -3.55 4.97 -11.60
CA GLN A 23 -4.58 3.94 -11.72
C GLN A 23 -4.61 3.06 -10.47
N ARG A 24 -3.45 2.66 -9.94
CA ARG A 24 -3.36 1.91 -8.68
C ARG A 24 -4.01 2.66 -7.52
N MET A 25 -3.88 3.99 -7.44
CA MET A 25 -4.57 4.79 -6.42
C MET A 25 -6.09 4.81 -6.63
N ALA A 26 -6.56 4.83 -7.88
CA ALA A 26 -7.99 4.82 -8.16
C ALA A 26 -8.68 3.50 -7.73
N GLU A 27 -7.92 2.44 -7.48
CA GLU A 27 -8.44 1.20 -6.89
C GLU A 27 -8.95 1.35 -5.46
N TYR A 28 -8.64 2.44 -4.75
CA TYR A 28 -9.35 2.77 -3.50
C TYR A 28 -10.87 2.85 -3.70
N MET A 29 -11.32 3.13 -4.92
CA MET A 29 -12.73 3.30 -5.26
C MET A 29 -13.43 2.00 -5.66
N GLU A 30 -12.77 0.84 -5.61
CA GLU A 30 -13.38 -0.45 -5.97
C GLU A 30 -14.63 -0.73 -5.14
N TYR A 31 -14.62 -0.37 -3.85
CA TYR A 31 -15.74 -0.55 -2.93
C TYR A 31 -16.33 0.78 -2.45
N ALA A 32 -16.39 1.79 -3.33
CA ALA A 32 -16.93 3.13 -3.01
C ALA A 32 -18.36 3.11 -2.43
N TRP A 33 -19.16 2.09 -2.76
CA TRP A 33 -20.51 1.88 -2.21
C TRP A 33 -20.54 1.79 -0.67
N LEU A 34 -19.41 1.46 -0.02
CA LEU A 34 -19.29 1.48 1.44
C LEU A 34 -19.48 2.89 2.01
N LEU A 35 -19.07 3.93 1.27
CA LEU A 35 -19.27 5.32 1.68
C LEU A 35 -20.73 5.75 1.55
N GLU A 36 -21.46 5.26 0.55
CA GLU A 36 -22.92 5.46 0.45
C GLU A 36 -23.64 4.78 1.62
N LYS A 37 -23.23 3.55 1.96
CA LYS A 37 -23.76 2.88 3.16
C LYS A 37 -23.46 3.65 4.44
N ALA A 38 -22.27 4.23 4.56
CA ALA A 38 -21.92 5.10 5.68
C ALA A 38 -22.82 6.33 5.72
N ASP A 39 -22.97 7.06 4.61
CA ASP A 39 -23.82 8.25 4.54
C ASP A 39 -25.29 7.97 4.90
N ALA A 40 -25.79 6.77 4.57
CA ALA A 40 -27.14 6.37 4.93
C ALA A 40 -27.36 6.11 6.45
N GLN A 41 -26.30 5.94 7.26
CA GLN A 41 -26.46 5.62 8.69
C GLN A 41 -26.60 6.86 9.57
N GLN A 42 -27.54 6.77 10.52
CA GLN A 42 -27.74 7.82 11.54
C GLN A 42 -26.80 7.67 12.74
N ASP A 43 -26.39 6.44 13.09
CA ASP A 43 -25.47 6.19 14.20
C ASP A 43 -24.00 6.45 13.78
N PRO A 44 -23.27 7.38 14.43
CA PRO A 44 -21.86 7.65 14.14
C PRO A 44 -20.94 6.44 14.33
N VAL A 45 -21.30 5.48 15.19
CA VAL A 45 -20.55 4.24 15.38
C VAL A 45 -20.67 3.37 14.13
N VAL A 46 -21.88 3.21 13.59
CA VAL A 46 -22.11 2.42 12.37
C VAL A 46 -21.52 3.13 11.14
N ARG A 47 -21.58 4.46 11.07
CA ARG A 47 -20.83 5.22 10.05
C ARG A 47 -19.34 4.91 10.09
N MET A 48 -18.73 4.98 11.28
CA MET A 48 -17.32 4.67 11.47
C MET A 48 -16.97 3.22 11.06
N GLN A 49 -17.86 2.26 11.31
CA GLN A 49 -17.67 0.87 10.86
C GLN A 49 -17.57 0.79 9.33
N TYR A 50 -18.48 1.45 8.59
CA TYR A 50 -18.43 1.46 7.12
C TYR A 50 -17.25 2.25 6.55
N VAL A 51 -16.88 3.38 7.17
CA VAL A 51 -15.64 4.11 6.79
C VAL A 51 -14.40 3.24 7.04
N ALA A 52 -14.37 2.48 8.13
CA ALA A 52 -13.28 1.52 8.37
C ALA A 52 -13.27 0.37 7.37
N ALA A 53 -14.45 -0.13 6.97
CA ALA A 53 -14.56 -1.11 5.91
C ALA A 53 -14.02 -0.57 4.58
N PHE A 54 -14.34 0.67 4.21
CA PHE A 54 -13.82 1.33 3.01
C PHE A 54 -12.29 1.49 3.06
N ALA A 55 -11.75 1.96 4.19
CA ALA A 55 -10.32 2.13 4.36
C ALA A 55 -9.53 0.81 4.27
N VAL A 56 -10.10 -0.29 4.81
CA VAL A 56 -9.51 -1.63 4.71
C VAL A 56 -9.64 -2.19 3.29
N SER A 57 -10.82 -2.10 2.68
CA SER A 57 -11.10 -2.70 1.37
C SER A 57 -10.27 -2.07 0.26
N GLY A 58 -9.97 -0.77 0.34
CA GLY A 58 -9.05 -0.09 -0.59
C GLY A 58 -7.62 -0.64 -0.60
N LEU A 59 -7.28 -1.55 0.33
CA LEU A 59 -5.98 -2.21 0.38
C LEU A 59 -6.01 -3.67 -0.09
N ALA A 60 -7.20 -4.24 -0.31
CA ALA A 60 -7.41 -5.66 -0.60
C ALA A 60 -6.83 -6.10 -1.95
N SER A 61 -6.97 -5.26 -2.98
CA SER A 61 -6.52 -5.57 -4.34
C SER A 61 -5.00 -5.80 -4.43
N ASN A 62 -4.22 -5.33 -3.44
CA ASN A 62 -2.76 -5.50 -3.41
C ASN A 62 -2.30 -6.95 -3.21
N TRP A 63 -3.14 -7.84 -2.69
CA TRP A 63 -2.75 -9.24 -2.47
C TRP A 63 -2.28 -9.90 -3.76
N GLU A 64 -1.20 -10.69 -3.74
CA GLU A 64 -0.54 -11.31 -4.92
C GLU A 64 -0.03 -10.37 -6.03
N ARG A 65 -0.36 -9.07 -6.01
CA ARG A 65 0.08 -8.10 -7.02
C ARG A 65 1.48 -7.58 -6.74
N VAL A 66 2.46 -8.43 -7.02
CA VAL A 66 3.89 -8.14 -6.86
C VAL A 66 4.48 -7.30 -7.99
N GLY A 67 3.73 -7.10 -9.08
CA GLY A 67 4.10 -6.22 -10.19
C GLY A 67 4.15 -4.76 -9.74
N LYS A 68 5.20 -4.05 -10.14
CA LYS A 68 5.35 -2.63 -9.82
C LYS A 68 4.51 -1.80 -10.80
N PRO A 69 3.61 -0.90 -10.37
CA PRO A 69 2.97 0.02 -11.30
C PRO A 69 4.00 0.96 -11.94
N PHE A 70 3.71 1.49 -13.12
CA PHE A 70 4.55 2.50 -13.75
C PHE A 70 4.61 3.74 -12.86
N ASN A 71 5.82 4.27 -12.69
CA ASN A 71 6.01 5.53 -11.97
C ASN A 71 5.46 6.66 -12.86
N PRO A 72 4.45 7.44 -12.41
CA PRO A 72 3.84 8.44 -13.25
C PRO A 72 4.84 9.54 -13.63
N LEU A 73 4.69 10.11 -14.82
CA LEU A 73 5.42 11.29 -15.24
C LEU A 73 4.87 12.52 -14.50
N LEU A 74 5.69 13.53 -14.26
CA LEU A 74 5.28 14.79 -13.65
C LEU A 74 4.21 15.48 -14.51
N GLY A 75 3.04 15.75 -13.93
CA GLY A 75 1.87 16.26 -14.64
C GLY A 75 1.04 15.21 -15.37
N GLU A 76 1.40 13.93 -15.28
CA GLU A 76 0.52 12.82 -15.70
C GLU A 76 -0.77 12.87 -14.89
N THR A 77 -1.90 12.62 -15.55
CA THR A 77 -3.22 12.57 -14.94
C THR A 77 -3.85 11.20 -15.14
N TYR A 78 -4.88 10.92 -14.36
CA TYR A 78 -5.78 9.81 -14.61
C TYR A 78 -7.18 10.19 -14.18
N GLU A 79 -8.18 9.89 -14.99
CA GLU A 79 -9.58 9.99 -14.58
C GLU A 79 -10.31 8.66 -14.60
N LEU A 80 -11.32 8.53 -13.74
CA LEU A 80 -12.32 7.47 -13.85
C LEU A 80 -13.68 8.05 -13.48
N GLN A 81 -14.66 7.82 -14.34
CA GLN A 81 -16.06 8.17 -14.09
C GLN A 81 -16.90 6.89 -14.08
N ARG A 82 -17.64 6.69 -13.01
CA ARG A 82 -18.68 5.67 -12.84
C ARG A 82 -20.03 6.36 -12.68
N ASP A 83 -21.12 5.59 -12.64
CA ASP A 83 -22.46 6.16 -12.55
C ASP A 83 -22.68 7.00 -11.28
N ASN A 84 -22.05 6.61 -10.17
CA ASN A 84 -22.26 7.17 -8.84
C ASN A 84 -21.10 8.02 -8.30
N TYR A 85 -19.93 7.98 -8.94
CA TYR A 85 -18.78 8.78 -8.54
C TYR A 85 -17.84 9.03 -9.69
N ARG A 86 -16.96 10.01 -9.50
CA ARG A 86 -15.82 10.25 -10.38
C ARG A 86 -14.57 10.49 -9.55
N ILE A 87 -13.41 10.24 -10.13
CA ILE A 87 -12.10 10.48 -9.52
C ILE A 87 -11.14 11.05 -10.56
N VAL A 88 -10.35 12.03 -10.14
CA VAL A 88 -9.20 12.56 -10.87
C VAL A 88 -7.95 12.42 -10.02
N CYS A 89 -6.86 12.01 -10.65
CA CYS A 89 -5.53 11.89 -10.07
C CYS A 89 -4.53 12.75 -10.86
N GLU A 90 -3.52 13.30 -10.19
CA GLU A 90 -2.39 13.98 -10.83
C GLU A 90 -1.07 13.62 -10.13
N GLN A 91 -0.01 13.42 -10.92
CA GLN A 91 1.36 13.38 -10.40
C GLN A 91 1.87 14.80 -10.16
N VAL A 92 1.61 15.30 -8.95
CA VAL A 92 1.89 16.69 -8.56
C VAL A 92 3.37 16.97 -8.27
N SER A 93 4.15 15.92 -7.93
CA SER A 93 5.61 16.03 -7.73
C SER A 93 6.34 14.75 -8.11
N HIS A 94 7.59 14.86 -8.56
CA HIS A 94 8.44 13.72 -8.92
C HIS A 94 9.64 13.54 -7.97
N HIS A 95 10.05 14.59 -7.25
CA HIS A 95 11.13 14.54 -6.26
C HIS A 95 10.79 15.40 -5.04
N PRO A 96 10.22 14.80 -3.97
CA PRO A 96 9.79 13.39 -3.87
C PRO A 96 8.60 13.05 -4.79
N PRO A 97 8.39 11.78 -5.19
CA PRO A 97 7.21 11.40 -5.95
C PRO A 97 5.95 11.53 -5.07
N VAL A 98 5.02 12.38 -5.50
CA VAL A 98 3.73 12.60 -4.84
C VAL A 98 2.64 12.55 -5.90
N SER A 99 1.64 11.72 -5.64
CA SER A 99 0.43 11.60 -6.45
C SER A 99 -0.74 12.07 -5.61
N ALA A 100 -1.51 13.03 -6.12
CA ALA A 100 -2.71 13.54 -5.47
C ALA A 100 -3.95 13.02 -6.19
N PHE A 101 -5.06 12.90 -5.47
CA PHE A 101 -6.34 12.54 -6.06
C PHE A 101 -7.51 13.23 -5.36
N TYR A 102 -8.61 13.33 -6.09
CA TYR A 102 -9.89 13.80 -5.58
C TYR A 102 -11.01 13.03 -6.26
N ALA A 103 -11.89 12.46 -5.44
CA ALA A 103 -13.09 11.76 -5.85
C ALA A 103 -14.31 12.38 -5.18
N ASP A 104 -15.38 12.54 -5.94
CA ASP A 104 -16.66 13.07 -5.48
C ASP A 104 -17.84 12.24 -5.98
N SER A 105 -18.91 12.30 -5.21
CA SER A 105 -20.24 11.75 -5.49
C SER A 105 -21.30 12.74 -4.98
N GLU A 106 -22.58 12.38 -5.10
CA GLU A 106 -23.66 13.15 -4.45
C GLU A 106 -23.59 13.09 -2.91
N HIS A 107 -22.98 12.05 -2.33
CA HIS A 107 -23.07 11.73 -0.91
C HIS A 107 -21.78 11.98 -0.11
N TRP A 108 -20.63 11.95 -0.77
CA TRP A 108 -19.33 11.95 -0.12
C TRP A 108 -18.25 12.53 -1.03
N ASN A 109 -17.20 13.05 -0.40
CA ASN A 109 -15.94 13.40 -1.05
C ASN A 109 -14.83 12.52 -0.46
N PHE A 110 -13.89 12.09 -1.29
CA PHE A 110 -12.71 11.33 -0.87
C PHE A 110 -11.47 11.87 -1.56
N HIS A 111 -10.47 12.30 -0.79
CA HIS A 111 -9.27 12.93 -1.33
C HIS A 111 -8.05 12.67 -0.47
N GLY A 112 -6.89 12.94 -1.06
CA GLY A 112 -5.61 12.88 -0.38
C GLY A 112 -4.45 12.84 -1.34
N SER A 113 -3.26 12.66 -0.79
CA SER A 113 -2.04 12.51 -1.56
C SER A 113 -1.13 11.43 -0.98
N ILE A 114 -0.45 10.70 -1.85
CA ILE A 114 0.43 9.57 -1.46
C ILE A 114 1.85 9.81 -1.96
N HIS A 115 2.79 9.69 -1.02
CA HIS A 115 4.23 9.62 -1.21
C HIS A 115 4.76 8.27 -0.72
N PRO A 116 5.00 7.28 -1.61
CA PRO A 116 5.51 5.99 -1.21
C PRO A 116 7.02 6.07 -0.90
N LYS A 117 7.37 5.89 0.38
CA LYS A 117 8.77 5.85 0.84
C LYS A 117 9.26 4.40 0.98
N LEU A 118 10.32 4.08 0.26
CA LEU A 118 10.91 2.73 0.25
C LEU A 118 12.02 2.59 1.29
N LYS A 119 12.04 1.48 2.02
CA LYS A 119 13.14 1.04 2.90
C LYS A 119 13.53 -0.39 2.57
N PHE A 120 14.81 -0.61 2.29
CA PHE A 120 15.37 -1.93 2.00
C PHE A 120 15.89 -2.58 3.28
N TRP A 121 15.50 -3.83 3.52
CA TRP A 121 15.85 -4.62 4.71
C TRP A 121 16.60 -5.92 4.34
N GLY A 122 17.37 -5.92 3.25
CA GLY A 122 18.09 -7.10 2.78
C GLY A 122 17.21 -7.99 1.92
N LYS A 123 16.45 -8.92 2.52
CA LYS A 123 15.57 -9.85 1.79
C LYS A 123 14.18 -9.27 1.47
N SER A 124 13.86 -8.08 2.01
CA SER A 124 12.53 -7.47 1.87
C SER A 124 12.60 -5.96 1.61
N VAL A 125 11.58 -5.41 0.95
CA VAL A 125 11.35 -3.96 0.80
C VAL A 125 10.11 -3.57 1.58
N GLU A 126 10.25 -2.66 2.55
CA GLU A 126 9.13 -1.99 3.19
C GLU A 126 8.76 -0.73 2.39
N ILE A 127 7.47 -0.58 2.12
CA ILE A 127 6.83 0.54 1.44
C ILE A 127 5.98 1.25 2.49
N GLN A 128 6.29 2.52 2.74
CA GLN A 128 5.53 3.38 3.64
C GLN A 128 4.73 4.39 2.80
N PRO A 129 3.42 4.19 2.60
CA PRO A 129 2.59 5.14 1.86
C PRO A 129 2.31 6.38 2.71
N LYS A 130 3.21 7.37 2.67
CA LYS A 130 3.06 8.62 3.43
C LYS A 130 1.98 9.47 2.79
N GLY A 131 1.01 9.90 3.59
CA GLY A 131 -0.14 10.64 3.09
C GLY A 131 -1.29 10.61 4.09
N LEU A 132 -2.08 11.67 4.10
CA LEU A 132 -3.35 11.70 4.81
C LEU A 132 -4.45 11.48 3.79
N LEU A 133 -5.34 10.53 4.09
CA LEU A 133 -6.56 10.29 3.32
C LEU A 133 -7.73 10.91 4.09
N THR A 134 -8.64 11.56 3.37
CA THR A 134 -9.78 12.27 3.93
C THR A 134 -11.06 11.82 3.23
N VAL A 135 -12.04 11.34 4.00
CA VAL A 135 -13.43 11.18 3.57
C VAL A 135 -14.26 12.27 4.23
N GLU A 136 -15.12 12.92 3.47
CA GLU A 136 -16.13 13.85 3.97
C GLU A 136 -17.51 13.29 3.69
N LEU A 137 -18.39 13.34 4.69
CA LEU A 137 -19.82 13.02 4.58
C LEU A 137 -20.63 14.30 4.83
N PRO A 138 -20.91 15.11 3.78
CA PRO A 138 -21.54 16.42 3.93
C PRO A 138 -22.91 16.39 4.63
N ASN A 139 -23.73 15.36 4.41
CA ASN A 139 -25.05 15.21 5.03
C ASN A 139 -24.99 15.14 6.57
N HIS A 140 -23.84 14.75 7.11
CA HIS A 140 -23.60 14.68 8.56
C HIS A 140 -22.70 15.81 9.06
N GLY A 141 -22.11 16.60 8.17
CA GLY A 141 -21.07 17.58 8.52
C GLY A 141 -19.83 16.92 9.13
N GLU A 142 -19.49 15.71 8.69
CA GLU A 142 -18.41 14.91 9.27
C GLU A 142 -17.25 14.73 8.29
N ALA A 143 -16.04 14.66 8.84
CA ALA A 143 -14.85 14.29 8.10
C ALA A 143 -14.05 13.24 8.86
N TYR A 144 -13.48 12.30 8.11
CA TYR A 144 -12.73 11.17 8.61
C TYR A 144 -11.34 11.19 7.98
N THR A 145 -10.30 11.00 8.80
CA THR A 145 -8.94 10.94 8.26
C THR A 145 -8.16 9.75 8.78
N TRP A 146 -7.33 9.17 7.93
CA TRP A 146 -6.38 8.12 8.29
C TRP A 146 -5.12 8.17 7.41
N SER A 147 -4.11 7.43 7.82
CA SER A 147 -2.97 7.06 6.96
C SER A 147 -2.98 5.56 6.72
N ASN A 148 -2.56 5.16 5.52
CA ASN A 148 -2.44 3.75 5.18
C ASN A 148 -1.31 3.06 5.96
N VAL A 149 -1.47 1.75 6.15
CA VAL A 149 -0.49 0.90 6.83
C VAL A 149 0.73 0.61 5.94
N ASN A 150 1.79 0.06 6.54
CA ASN A 150 2.98 -0.31 5.79
C ASN A 150 2.70 -1.56 4.95
N CYS A 151 3.32 -1.62 3.79
CA CYS A 151 3.33 -2.80 2.92
C CYS A 151 4.77 -3.33 2.87
N CYS A 152 4.97 -4.64 2.98
CA CYS A 152 6.26 -5.28 2.83
C CYS A 152 6.22 -6.30 1.70
N VAL A 153 7.16 -6.17 0.77
CA VAL A 153 7.41 -7.15 -0.27
C VAL A 153 8.57 -8.03 0.20
N HIS A 154 8.29 -9.29 0.43
CA HIS A 154 9.24 -10.29 0.92
C HIS A 154 9.92 -11.03 -0.24
N ASN A 155 11.04 -11.68 0.04
CA ASN A 155 11.78 -12.56 -0.88
C ASN A 155 12.26 -11.87 -2.18
N ILE A 156 12.69 -10.60 -2.10
CA ILE A 156 13.09 -9.81 -3.28
C ILE A 156 14.41 -10.26 -3.94
N ILE A 157 15.12 -11.21 -3.33
CA ILE A 157 16.40 -11.74 -3.84
C ILE A 157 16.24 -13.21 -4.24
N VAL A 158 15.67 -14.05 -3.37
CA VAL A 158 15.51 -15.49 -3.58
C VAL A 158 14.16 -15.92 -2.99
N GLY A 159 13.46 -16.80 -3.71
CA GLY A 159 12.16 -17.33 -3.33
C GLY A 159 11.00 -16.65 -4.03
N LYS A 160 9.78 -17.06 -3.69
CA LYS A 160 8.56 -16.48 -4.25
C LYS A 160 8.24 -15.16 -3.56
N LEU A 161 8.11 -14.09 -4.36
CA LEU A 161 7.69 -12.77 -3.89
C LEU A 161 6.29 -12.85 -3.28
N TRP A 162 6.08 -12.20 -2.15
CA TRP A 162 4.75 -12.06 -1.55
C TRP A 162 4.64 -10.75 -0.78
N ILE A 163 3.40 -10.30 -0.58
CA ILE A 163 3.08 -9.01 0.02
C ILE A 163 2.42 -9.21 1.37
N GLU A 164 2.86 -8.43 2.34
CA GLU A 164 2.25 -8.32 3.65
C GLU A 164 1.87 -6.87 3.92
N GLN A 165 0.74 -6.65 4.59
CA GLN A 165 0.41 -5.34 5.15
C GLN A 165 0.35 -5.43 6.67
N TYR A 166 0.97 -4.46 7.35
CA TYR A 166 1.01 -4.42 8.80
C TYR A 166 1.08 -3.01 9.36
N GLY A 167 0.63 -2.88 10.60
CA GLY A 167 0.61 -1.62 11.34
C GLY A 167 -0.78 -1.33 11.89
N SER A 168 -0.94 -0.15 12.48
CA SER A 168 -2.23 0.31 12.99
C SER A 168 -2.76 1.41 12.07
N MET A 169 -3.94 1.16 11.51
CA MET A 169 -4.74 2.15 10.80
C MET A 169 -5.66 2.84 11.82
N GLU A 170 -5.52 4.15 11.95
CA GLU A 170 -6.34 4.95 12.84
C GLU A 170 -7.19 5.93 12.02
N ILE A 171 -8.50 5.77 12.11
CA ILE A 171 -9.50 6.59 11.44
C ILE A 171 -10.13 7.49 12.49
N THR A 172 -9.98 8.80 12.31
CA THR A 172 -10.50 9.80 13.26
C THR A 172 -11.66 10.55 12.63
N ASN A 173 -12.83 10.57 13.29
CA ASN A 173 -13.93 11.47 12.95
C ASN A 173 -13.76 12.79 13.69
N HIS A 174 -13.61 13.88 12.94
CA HIS A 174 -13.28 15.21 13.48
C HIS A 174 -14.48 15.96 14.07
N ALA A 175 -15.71 15.58 13.71
CA ALA A 175 -16.92 16.22 14.21
C ALA A 175 -17.38 15.60 15.54
N THR A 176 -17.36 14.25 15.63
CA THR A 176 -17.90 13.53 16.79
C THR A 176 -16.83 13.07 17.79
N GLY A 177 -15.57 13.02 17.36
CA GLY A 177 -14.44 12.53 18.16
C GLY A 177 -14.36 11.01 18.28
N HIS A 178 -15.19 10.27 17.53
CA HIS A 178 -15.06 8.81 17.44
C HIS A 178 -13.78 8.42 16.70
N ARG A 179 -13.20 7.28 17.07
CA ARG A 179 -11.99 6.73 16.44
C ARG A 179 -12.18 5.26 16.11
N GLY A 180 -11.95 4.87 14.85
CA GLY A 180 -11.77 3.47 14.45
C GLY A 180 -10.28 3.13 14.46
N VAL A 181 -9.87 2.08 15.16
CA VAL A 181 -8.48 1.62 15.17
C VAL A 181 -8.44 0.18 14.72
N VAL A 182 -7.86 -0.08 13.54
CA VAL A 182 -7.72 -1.42 12.94
C VAL A 182 -6.24 -1.78 12.86
N THR A 183 -5.86 -2.88 13.48
CA THR A 183 -4.49 -3.40 13.49
C THR A 183 -4.34 -4.51 12.46
N PHE A 184 -3.47 -4.29 11.50
CA PHE A 184 -3.01 -5.26 10.52
C PHE A 184 -1.88 -6.07 11.15
N LYS A 185 -2.15 -7.34 11.44
CA LYS A 185 -1.21 -8.23 12.11
C LYS A 185 -0.13 -8.66 11.12
N THR A 186 1.10 -8.74 11.63
CA THR A 186 2.16 -9.48 10.94
C THR A 186 1.85 -10.97 10.98
N ALA A 187 2.27 -11.73 9.97
CA ALA A 187 2.05 -13.16 9.81
C ALA A 187 2.43 -13.98 11.06
N GLY A 188 3.45 -13.54 11.80
CA GLY A 188 3.91 -14.18 13.02
C GLY A 188 4.59 -15.54 12.75
N TRP A 189 4.79 -16.33 13.81
CA TRP A 189 5.35 -17.68 13.66
C TRP A 189 4.35 -18.59 12.94
N PHE A 190 4.82 -19.36 11.95
CA PHE A 190 4.02 -20.30 11.15
C PHE A 190 2.89 -19.60 10.37
N SER A 191 3.00 -18.30 10.09
CA SER A 191 2.00 -17.53 9.33
C SER A 191 0.58 -17.59 9.91
N LYS A 192 0.43 -17.80 11.23
CA LYS A 192 -0.87 -17.95 11.91
C LYS A 192 -1.76 -16.72 11.79
N ASP A 193 -1.17 -15.53 11.83
CA ASP A 193 -1.88 -14.25 11.80
C ASP A 193 -1.81 -13.59 10.42
N LEU A 194 -1.41 -14.33 9.38
CA LEU A 194 -1.28 -13.80 8.03
C LEU A 194 -2.61 -13.17 7.56
N HIS A 195 -2.51 -11.90 7.18
CA HIS A 195 -3.62 -11.03 6.74
C HIS A 195 -4.68 -10.68 7.79
N ARG A 196 -4.56 -11.17 9.02
CA ARG A 196 -5.53 -10.90 10.07
C ARG A 196 -5.57 -9.42 10.41
N ILE A 197 -6.79 -8.91 10.54
CA ILE A 197 -7.07 -7.56 11.01
C ILE A 197 -8.00 -7.60 12.20
N GLU A 198 -7.73 -6.75 13.19
CA GLU A 198 -8.56 -6.62 14.39
C GLU A 198 -8.54 -5.20 14.90
N GLY A 199 -9.66 -4.76 15.44
CA GLY A 199 -9.80 -3.37 15.84
C GLY A 199 -11.02 -3.09 16.68
N TYR A 200 -11.17 -1.83 17.03
CA TYR A 200 -12.36 -1.36 17.72
C TYR A 200 -12.77 0.01 17.18
N VAL A 201 -14.06 0.29 17.29
CA VAL A 201 -14.57 1.67 17.27
C VAL A 201 -14.62 2.17 18.70
N TYR A 202 -14.11 3.37 18.93
CA TYR A 202 -14.09 4.07 20.21
C TYR A 202 -14.93 5.35 20.13
N ASP A 203 -15.61 5.68 21.22
CA ASP A 203 -16.19 7.01 21.41
C ASP A 203 -15.12 8.05 21.79
N LYS A 204 -15.53 9.33 21.88
CA LYS A 204 -14.66 10.42 22.32
C LYS A 204 -14.08 10.25 23.74
N LYS A 205 -14.67 9.38 24.57
CA LYS A 205 -14.21 9.04 25.92
C LYS A 205 -13.30 7.81 25.93
N LYS A 206 -12.90 7.31 24.75
CA LYS A 206 -12.08 6.10 24.57
C LYS A 206 -12.77 4.81 25.04
N LYS A 207 -14.09 4.79 25.16
CA LYS A 207 -14.86 3.57 25.45
C LYS A 207 -15.09 2.80 24.14
N ARG A 208 -14.82 1.49 24.17
CA ARG A 208 -15.11 0.57 23.06
C ARG A 208 -16.62 0.56 22.77
N GLN A 209 -16.98 0.71 21.50
CA GLN A 209 -18.37 0.69 21.02
C GLN A 209 -18.67 -0.49 20.10
N ALA A 210 -17.68 -0.94 19.33
CA ALA A 210 -17.78 -2.13 18.49
C ALA A 210 -16.42 -2.79 18.32
N PHE A 211 -16.41 -4.11 18.12
CA PHE A 211 -15.22 -4.87 17.74
C PHE A 211 -15.23 -5.11 16.23
N LEU A 212 -14.08 -4.89 15.60
CA LEU A 212 -13.85 -5.08 14.17
C LEU A 212 -12.88 -6.24 13.98
N TYR A 213 -13.18 -7.17 13.06
CA TYR A 213 -12.27 -8.28 12.79
C TYR A 213 -12.44 -8.84 11.38
N GLY A 214 -11.40 -9.50 10.87
CA GLY A 214 -11.45 -10.20 9.60
C GLY A 214 -10.07 -10.44 9.02
N LYS A 215 -9.99 -10.42 7.69
CA LYS A 215 -8.73 -10.47 6.94
C LYS A 215 -8.80 -9.45 5.81
N TRP A 216 -7.80 -8.60 5.68
CA TRP A 216 -7.80 -7.52 4.67
C TRP A 216 -7.82 -8.03 3.23
N THR A 217 -7.58 -9.32 3.01
CA THR A 217 -7.65 -9.98 1.69
C THR A 217 -9.01 -10.62 1.39
N GLU A 218 -9.91 -10.72 2.38
CA GLU A 218 -11.14 -11.51 2.27
C GLU A 218 -12.37 -10.75 2.75
N PHE A 219 -12.40 -10.22 3.98
CA PHE A 219 -13.58 -9.59 4.56
C PHE A 219 -13.29 -8.73 5.80
N LEU A 220 -14.25 -7.88 6.16
CA LEU A 220 -14.33 -7.21 7.46
C LEU A 220 -15.73 -7.36 8.07
N ARG A 221 -15.76 -7.77 9.34
CA ARG A 221 -16.97 -7.89 10.16
C ARG A 221 -16.90 -6.98 11.38
N ALA A 222 -18.08 -6.66 11.91
CA ALA A 222 -18.23 -5.98 13.18
C ALA A 222 -19.23 -6.71 14.08
N THR A 223 -19.03 -6.62 15.39
CA THR A 223 -19.98 -7.07 16.41
C THR A 223 -19.98 -6.10 17.58
N ASP A 224 -21.04 -6.13 18.39
CA ASP A 224 -21.13 -5.32 19.60
C ASP A 224 -20.14 -5.83 20.68
N ILE A 225 -19.84 -4.96 21.65
CA ILE A 225 -18.82 -5.25 22.66
C ILE A 225 -19.25 -6.35 23.62
N ASP A 226 -20.55 -6.48 23.90
CA ASP A 226 -21.05 -7.49 24.84
C ASP A 226 -20.93 -8.89 24.21
N SER A 227 -21.34 -9.04 22.95
CA SER A 227 -21.16 -10.27 22.16
C SER A 227 -19.67 -10.65 22.03
N TYR A 228 -18.79 -9.67 21.79
CA TYR A 228 -17.35 -9.90 21.75
C TYR A 228 -16.80 -10.36 23.11
N ASP A 229 -17.11 -9.63 24.19
CA ASP A 229 -16.59 -9.94 25.52
C ASP A 229 -17.11 -11.31 26.01
N GLU A 230 -18.36 -11.71 25.68
CA GLU A 230 -18.92 -13.05 25.95
C GLU A 230 -18.16 -14.13 25.17
N TYR A 231 -17.93 -13.95 23.87
CA TYR A 231 -17.15 -14.88 23.04
C TYR A 231 -15.74 -15.10 23.63
N MET A 232 -15.12 -14.03 24.12
CA MET A 232 -13.77 -14.08 24.67
C MET A 232 -13.65 -14.94 25.93
N LEU A 233 -14.73 -15.15 26.70
CA LEU A 233 -14.72 -15.99 27.90
C LEU A 233 -14.30 -17.43 27.58
N THR A 234 -14.71 -17.97 26.43
CA THR A 234 -14.40 -19.36 26.02
C THR A 234 -13.36 -19.43 24.89
N ASN A 235 -13.15 -18.35 24.14
CA ASN A 235 -12.30 -18.34 22.94
C ASN A 235 -11.04 -17.48 23.02
N SER A 236 -10.65 -16.95 24.19
CA SER A 236 -9.45 -16.11 24.35
C SER A 236 -8.14 -16.71 23.79
N HIS A 237 -8.00 -18.04 23.78
CA HIS A 237 -6.86 -18.74 23.20
C HIS A 237 -6.69 -18.52 21.68
N LYS A 238 -7.76 -18.15 20.97
CA LYS A 238 -7.73 -17.80 19.52
C LYS A 238 -7.11 -16.42 19.25
N PHE A 239 -6.99 -15.58 20.28
CA PHE A 239 -6.48 -14.20 20.17
C PHE A 239 -5.12 -14.00 20.86
N ARG A 240 -4.68 -14.96 21.69
CA ARG A 240 -3.38 -14.89 22.37
C ARG A 240 -2.22 -15.23 21.41
N ARG A 241 -1.17 -14.40 21.42
CA ARG A 241 0.16 -14.78 20.92
C ARG A 241 0.74 -15.86 21.83
N ASN A 242 1.15 -16.99 21.27
CA ASN A 242 1.93 -18.02 21.99
C ASN A 242 3.39 -17.55 22.14
N ASP A 243 3.62 -16.43 22.83
CA ASP A 243 4.99 -15.94 23.12
C ASP A 243 5.57 -16.53 24.42
N LYS A 244 5.00 -17.63 24.94
CA LYS A 244 5.53 -18.37 26.10
C LYS A 244 5.58 -19.87 25.86
N LYS A 245 6.68 -20.32 25.24
CA LYS A 245 7.28 -21.64 25.51
C LYS A 245 8.79 -21.48 25.67
N LYS A 246 9.20 -20.89 26.79
CA LYS A 246 10.52 -21.13 27.42
C LYS A 246 10.48 -20.64 28.87
N SER A 247 9.90 -21.46 29.74
CA SER A 247 10.25 -21.54 31.16
C SER A 247 9.39 -22.65 31.76
N ASP A 248 10.04 -23.76 32.09
CA ASP A 248 9.78 -24.63 33.24
C ASP A 248 9.84 -26.12 32.87
N GLU A 249 11.07 -26.63 32.84
CA GLU A 249 11.39 -27.87 33.55
C GLU A 249 12.64 -27.59 34.38
N GLY A 250 12.44 -27.51 35.70
CA GLY A 250 13.52 -27.36 36.65
C GLY A 250 14.11 -28.72 37.03
N THR A 251 15.40 -28.76 37.32
CA THR A 251 15.90 -29.48 38.50
C THR A 251 17.28 -28.95 38.90
N ALA A 252 17.47 -28.90 40.22
CA ALA A 252 18.55 -28.25 40.94
C ALA A 252 19.91 -28.97 40.84
N GLY A 253 21.01 -28.23 41.04
CA GLY A 253 22.28 -28.80 41.50
C GLY A 253 23.56 -28.06 41.10
N GLY A 254 24.16 -27.34 42.05
CA GLY A 254 25.60 -27.37 42.35
C GLY A 254 26.63 -26.80 41.35
N THR A 255 27.20 -25.65 41.73
CA THR A 255 28.65 -25.29 41.70
C THR A 255 29.59 -25.93 40.66
N ASN A 256 30.12 -25.10 39.74
CA ASN A 256 31.55 -24.86 39.45
C ASN A 256 31.76 -24.37 38.01
N SER A 257 32.42 -23.21 37.85
CA SER A 257 33.27 -22.92 36.66
C SER A 257 34.53 -23.81 36.75
N PRO A 258 35.19 -24.25 35.66
CA PRO A 258 35.77 -23.35 34.65
C PRO A 258 35.97 -23.90 33.20
N VAL A 259 36.30 -22.97 32.29
CA VAL A 259 37.30 -23.07 31.18
C VAL A 259 37.34 -24.35 30.31
N HIS A 260 36.93 -24.24 29.04
CA HIS A 260 37.81 -24.39 27.85
C HIS A 260 37.00 -24.37 26.53
N ALA A 261 37.40 -23.51 25.60
CA ALA A 261 37.13 -23.71 24.18
C ALA A 261 38.05 -24.80 23.60
N PRO A 262 37.62 -25.47 22.52
CA PRO A 262 38.56 -25.68 21.42
C PRO A 262 37.97 -25.38 20.02
N LYS A 263 38.87 -24.85 19.19
CA LYS A 263 38.72 -24.45 17.78
C LYS A 263 38.84 -25.66 16.82
N LYS A 264 38.39 -25.40 15.57
CA LYS A 264 38.67 -26.08 14.28
C LYS A 264 37.70 -27.23 13.97
N VAL A 265 37.19 -27.43 12.74
CA VAL A 265 37.84 -27.38 11.42
C VAL A 265 36.80 -27.06 10.33
N PHE A 266 37.04 -26.05 9.48
CA PHE A 266 36.46 -25.95 8.14
C PHE A 266 37.59 -26.01 7.11
N LYS A 267 37.51 -26.95 6.15
CA LYS A 267 38.29 -26.89 4.92
C LYS A 267 37.56 -27.59 3.77
N LYS A 268 37.44 -26.82 2.69
CA LYS A 268 37.33 -27.19 1.26
C LYS A 268 36.02 -27.81 0.77
N LEU A 269 35.35 -27.08 -0.13
CA LEU A 269 35.55 -27.27 -1.57
C LEU A 269 35.19 -25.98 -2.36
N ASN A 270 36.16 -25.51 -3.15
CA ASN A 270 36.00 -24.53 -4.24
C ASN A 270 36.00 -25.30 -5.56
N SER A 271 35.00 -25.06 -6.39
CA SER A 271 35.04 -24.92 -7.87
C SER A 271 33.58 -24.92 -8.32
N ILE A 272 33.01 -23.82 -8.81
CA ILE A 272 33.00 -23.46 -10.22
C ILE A 272 33.14 -21.93 -10.37
N THR A 273 34.22 -21.50 -11.02
CA THR A 273 34.34 -20.23 -11.77
C THR A 273 33.47 -20.36 -13.02
N SER A 274 32.74 -19.39 -13.55
CA SER A 274 33.00 -17.97 -13.86
C SER A 274 31.73 -17.50 -14.58
N SER A 275 31.19 -16.30 -14.34
CA SER A 275 31.48 -15.11 -15.16
C SER A 275 30.61 -13.95 -14.66
N PHE A 276 31.24 -12.82 -14.36
CA PHE A 276 30.77 -11.42 -14.47
C PHE A 276 31.71 -10.57 -13.59
N ARG A 277 32.79 -10.05 -14.20
CA ARG A 277 33.63 -9.00 -13.61
C ARG A 277 33.05 -7.66 -14.07
N MET A 278 32.48 -6.89 -13.14
CA MET A 278 32.44 -5.43 -13.27
C MET A 278 33.67 -4.86 -12.54
N THR A 279 34.47 -4.12 -13.27
CA THR A 279 35.57 -3.28 -12.76
C THR A 279 34.99 -2.01 -12.16
N THR A 280 35.31 -1.72 -10.91
CA THR A 280 35.24 -0.36 -10.34
C THR A 280 36.53 -0.09 -9.60
N GLU A 281 37.24 0.93 -10.04
CA GLU A 281 38.44 1.49 -9.41
C GLU A 281 38.08 2.06 -8.03
N THR A 282 38.89 1.72 -7.04
CA THR A 282 38.80 2.19 -5.66
C THR A 282 39.79 3.32 -5.43
N GLU A 283 39.30 4.48 -5.00
CA GLU A 283 40.06 5.45 -4.23
C GLU A 283 39.74 5.31 -2.74
N THR A 284 40.79 5.23 -1.94
CA THR A 284 40.82 5.07 -0.48
C THR A 284 40.65 6.40 0.25
N SER A 285 39.83 6.45 1.31
CA SER A 285 40.15 7.23 2.53
C SER A 285 39.26 6.88 3.74
N SER A 286 39.97 6.55 4.83
CA SER A 286 39.74 6.67 6.28
C SER A 286 38.33 6.90 6.88
N GLU A 287 38.01 6.06 7.88
CA GLU A 287 36.98 6.26 8.91
C GLU A 287 37.25 7.46 9.84
N PRO A 288 36.25 7.92 10.62
CA PRO A 288 36.20 7.44 12.01
C PRO A 288 34.80 7.08 12.56
N GLU A 289 34.88 6.39 13.70
CA GLU A 289 33.85 5.80 14.55
C GLU A 289 32.79 6.77 15.11
N GLY A 290 31.59 6.25 15.38
CA GLY A 290 30.55 6.93 16.16
C GLY A 290 29.24 6.15 16.17
N GLY A 291 28.98 5.45 17.27
CA GLY A 291 27.85 4.52 17.40
C GLY A 291 26.48 5.19 17.52
N VAL A 292 25.46 4.53 16.94
CA VAL A 292 24.05 4.73 17.28
C VAL A 292 23.35 3.36 17.28
N ARG A 293 22.62 3.11 18.36
CA ARG A 293 21.84 1.90 18.66
C ARG A 293 20.74 1.72 17.60
N ILE A 294 20.78 0.60 16.87
CA ILE A 294 19.77 0.23 15.86
C ILE A 294 18.66 -0.55 16.56
N GLU A 295 17.43 -0.03 16.52
CA GLU A 295 16.22 -0.78 16.88
C GLU A 295 16.04 -1.97 15.91
N ALA A 296 15.76 -3.13 16.50
CA ALA A 296 15.65 -4.39 15.77
C ALA A 296 14.47 -4.36 14.79
N GLY A 297 14.76 -4.54 13.49
CA GLY A 297 13.76 -4.86 12.48
C GLY A 297 13.15 -6.26 12.71
N PRO A 298 12.06 -6.60 12.02
CA PRO A 298 11.43 -7.91 12.18
C PRO A 298 12.44 -9.02 11.88
N GLN A 299 12.67 -9.89 12.86
CA GLN A 299 13.53 -11.06 12.72
C GLN A 299 12.86 -12.02 11.73
N GLY A 300 13.50 -12.24 10.59
CA GLY A 300 13.09 -13.26 9.63
C GLY A 300 13.29 -14.64 10.22
N LEU A 301 12.23 -15.45 10.21
CA LEU A 301 12.31 -16.88 10.44
C LEU A 301 12.59 -17.54 9.09
N ASP A 302 13.77 -18.14 8.96
CA ASP A 302 14.06 -19.14 7.94
C ASP A 302 13.33 -20.42 8.38
N ASP A 303 12.13 -20.67 7.86
CA ASP A 303 11.53 -22.00 7.84
C ASP A 303 11.58 -22.51 6.39
N ASP A 304 12.51 -23.44 6.19
CA ASP A 304 12.75 -24.23 4.98
C ASP A 304 11.63 -25.26 4.82
N ASP A 305 10.47 -24.81 4.33
CA ASP A 305 9.50 -25.72 3.73
C ASP A 305 9.77 -25.74 2.22
N GLY A 306 10.46 -26.79 1.79
CA GLY A 306 10.82 -27.08 0.42
C GLY A 306 9.60 -27.29 -0.48
N GLU A 307 8.95 -26.21 -0.87
CA GLU A 307 8.21 -25.99 -2.12
C GLU A 307 7.97 -24.48 -2.20
N GLY A 308 8.46 -23.80 -3.24
CA GLY A 308 8.46 -22.33 -3.38
C GLY A 308 7.08 -21.67 -3.56
N GLY A 309 6.12 -21.99 -2.71
CA GLY A 309 4.77 -21.43 -2.67
C GLY A 309 4.68 -20.11 -1.88
N TYR A 310 3.52 -19.45 -1.98
CA TYR A 310 3.17 -18.38 -1.04
C TYR A 310 3.07 -19.00 0.37
N PRO A 311 3.32 -18.24 1.46
CA PRO A 311 2.97 -18.71 2.79
C PRO A 311 1.48 -19.07 2.78
N ARG A 312 1.17 -20.37 2.82
CA ARG A 312 -0.20 -20.83 2.96
C ARG A 312 -0.48 -20.85 4.45
N THR A 313 -1.53 -20.17 4.83
CA THR A 313 -2.03 -20.30 6.19
C THR A 313 -3.10 -21.38 6.18
N ASP A 314 -2.89 -22.46 6.93
CA ASP A 314 -3.97 -23.35 7.41
C ASP A 314 -4.82 -22.62 8.46
N SER A 315 -5.01 -21.30 8.29
CA SER A 315 -5.73 -20.44 9.22
C SER A 315 -7.13 -20.99 9.36
N THR A 316 -7.29 -21.82 10.39
CA THR A 316 -8.52 -22.22 11.07
C THR A 316 -9.17 -21.02 11.78
N TYR A 317 -8.84 -19.80 11.34
CA TYR A 317 -9.42 -18.52 11.75
C TYR A 317 -10.85 -18.36 11.22
N SER A 318 -11.68 -19.38 11.46
CA SER A 318 -13.13 -19.25 11.49
C SER A 318 -13.48 -18.66 12.86
N ILE A 319 -13.31 -17.34 12.95
CA ILE A 319 -13.84 -16.57 14.07
C ILE A 319 -15.26 -16.18 13.68
N ASP A 320 -16.20 -16.99 14.12
CA ASP A 320 -17.61 -16.67 14.04
C ASP A 320 -18.06 -16.18 15.42
N ILE A 321 -18.08 -14.86 15.60
CA ILE A 321 -18.55 -14.24 16.83
C ILE A 321 -20.07 -14.02 16.67
N PRO A 322 -20.90 -14.42 17.63
CA PRO A 322 -22.33 -14.16 17.59
C PRO A 322 -22.65 -12.69 17.31
N ASN A 323 -23.81 -12.45 16.68
CA ASN A 323 -24.32 -11.12 16.34
C ASN A 323 -23.40 -10.28 15.43
N SER A 324 -22.45 -10.93 14.74
CA SER A 324 -21.59 -10.23 13.78
C SER A 324 -22.35 -9.84 12.51
N CYS A 325 -22.04 -8.66 12.00
CA CYS A 325 -22.45 -8.16 10.71
C CYS A 325 -21.25 -8.10 9.75
N THR A 326 -21.40 -8.63 8.54
CA THR A 326 -20.41 -8.43 7.47
C THR A 326 -20.55 -7.03 6.89
N LEU A 327 -19.49 -6.23 7.04
CA LEU A 327 -19.43 -4.87 6.51
C LEU A 327 -18.95 -4.86 5.06
N TRP A 328 -17.94 -5.69 4.78
CA TRP A 328 -17.29 -5.81 3.47
C TRP A 328 -16.80 -7.25 3.26
N GLU A 329 -16.86 -7.70 2.00
CA GLU A 329 -16.27 -8.93 1.50
C GLU A 329 -15.62 -8.61 0.15
N ALA A 330 -14.44 -9.19 -0.08
CA ALA A 330 -13.69 -9.00 -1.31
C ALA A 330 -14.39 -9.71 -2.47
N ASP A 331 -14.55 -9.03 -3.59
CA ASP A 331 -15.04 -9.65 -4.81
C ASP A 331 -14.05 -10.73 -5.27
N PRO A 332 -14.54 -11.89 -5.73
CA PRO A 332 -13.68 -12.94 -6.23
C PRO A 332 -12.94 -12.46 -7.47
N ARG A 333 -11.65 -12.80 -7.55
CA ARG A 333 -10.86 -12.52 -8.76
C ARG A 333 -11.38 -13.34 -9.94
N PRO A 334 -11.25 -12.82 -11.17
CA PRO A 334 -11.48 -13.60 -12.39
C PRO A 334 -10.64 -14.87 -12.42
N GLU A 335 -11.19 -15.93 -13.03
CA GLU A 335 -10.58 -17.27 -13.12
C GLU A 335 -9.14 -17.26 -13.66
N HIS A 336 -8.82 -16.32 -14.56
CA HIS A 336 -7.50 -16.20 -15.19
C HIS A 336 -6.72 -14.97 -14.71
N SER A 337 -7.07 -14.39 -13.56
CA SER A 337 -6.40 -13.19 -13.03
C SER A 337 -4.87 -13.34 -12.94
N SER A 338 -4.36 -14.53 -12.62
CA SER A 338 -2.90 -14.80 -12.57
C SER A 338 -2.18 -14.59 -13.90
N HIS A 339 -2.86 -14.75 -15.04
CA HIS A 339 -2.31 -14.44 -16.36
C HIS A 339 -2.33 -12.93 -16.67
N TYR A 340 -3.13 -12.17 -15.93
CA TYR A 340 -3.33 -10.74 -16.09
C TYR A 340 -2.92 -10.02 -14.80
N TYR A 341 -1.68 -10.28 -14.35
CA TYR A 341 -1.03 -9.57 -13.25
C TYR A 341 -1.78 -9.64 -11.91
N HIS A 342 -2.63 -10.66 -11.71
CA HIS A 342 -3.51 -10.83 -10.55
C HIS A 342 -4.50 -9.67 -10.36
N PHE A 343 -4.94 -9.04 -11.45
CA PHE A 343 -5.92 -7.95 -11.41
C PHE A 343 -7.31 -8.41 -10.96
N THR A 344 -8.00 -7.54 -10.22
CA THR A 344 -9.46 -7.61 -10.04
C THR A 344 -10.16 -7.16 -11.33
N LEU A 345 -11.46 -7.41 -11.46
CA LEU A 345 -12.24 -6.87 -12.60
C LEU A 345 -12.19 -5.33 -12.63
N PHE A 346 -12.21 -4.70 -11.46
CA PHE A 346 -12.05 -3.25 -11.36
C PHE A 346 -10.73 -2.81 -11.98
N ALA A 347 -9.61 -3.40 -11.57
CA ALA A 347 -8.28 -3.07 -12.09
C ALA A 347 -8.16 -3.31 -13.60
N MET A 348 -8.72 -4.41 -14.12
CA MET A 348 -8.73 -4.71 -15.56
C MET A 348 -9.40 -3.61 -16.39
N SER A 349 -10.42 -2.94 -15.85
CA SER A 349 -11.13 -1.86 -16.56
C SER A 349 -10.41 -0.51 -16.55
N LEU A 350 -9.39 -0.31 -15.73
CA LEU A 350 -8.80 1.02 -15.49
C LEU A 350 -8.05 1.58 -16.70
N ASN A 351 -7.50 0.69 -17.54
CA ASN A 351 -6.71 1.09 -18.70
C ASN A 351 -7.45 0.90 -20.03
N GLU A 352 -8.73 0.56 -19.98
CA GLU A 352 -9.56 0.43 -21.18
C GLU A 352 -9.63 1.77 -21.92
N LEU A 353 -9.40 1.73 -23.23
CA LEU A 353 -9.37 2.89 -24.10
C LEU A 353 -10.09 2.57 -25.41
N THR A 354 -11.20 3.26 -25.66
CA THR A 354 -11.90 3.27 -26.94
C THR A 354 -11.61 4.57 -27.69
N ASP A 355 -11.86 4.61 -29.00
CA ASP A 355 -11.65 5.83 -29.81
C ASP A 355 -12.55 7.00 -29.39
N GLU A 356 -13.74 6.70 -28.84
CA GLU A 356 -14.65 7.71 -28.27
C GLU A 356 -14.07 8.29 -26.97
N LEU A 357 -13.63 7.42 -26.06
CA LEU A 357 -13.01 7.84 -24.80
C LEU A 357 -11.75 8.68 -25.03
N ARG A 358 -10.93 8.29 -26.02
CA ARG A 358 -9.69 8.99 -26.38
C ARG A 358 -9.91 10.48 -26.68
N GLN A 359 -11.04 10.84 -27.31
CA GLN A 359 -11.32 12.23 -27.68
C GLN A 359 -11.67 13.12 -26.48
N ASN A 360 -12.11 12.51 -25.37
CA ASN A 360 -12.59 13.22 -24.19
C ASN A 360 -11.54 13.35 -23.09
N PHE A 361 -10.48 12.54 -23.12
CA PHE A 361 -9.44 12.55 -22.10
C PHE A 361 -8.47 13.72 -22.26
N SER A 362 -7.95 14.17 -21.12
CA SER A 362 -6.78 15.07 -21.11
C SER A 362 -5.63 14.43 -21.89
N PRO A 363 -4.84 15.20 -22.67
CA PRO A 363 -3.62 14.68 -23.32
C PRO A 363 -2.60 14.07 -22.35
N THR A 364 -2.74 14.37 -21.05
CA THR A 364 -1.91 13.83 -19.96
C THR A 364 -2.48 12.56 -19.31
N ASP A 365 -3.64 12.06 -19.73
CA ASP A 365 -4.25 10.85 -19.16
C ASP A 365 -3.39 9.61 -19.43
N CYS A 366 -3.13 8.81 -18.39
CA CYS A 366 -2.19 7.69 -18.48
C CYS A 366 -2.67 6.55 -19.39
N ARG A 367 -3.94 6.51 -19.81
CA ARG A 367 -4.38 5.58 -20.88
C ARG A 367 -3.75 5.90 -22.23
N LEU A 368 -3.33 7.15 -22.45
CA LEU A 368 -2.64 7.57 -23.67
C LEU A 368 -1.14 7.29 -23.61
N ARG A 369 -0.63 6.80 -22.48
CA ARG A 369 0.80 6.62 -22.25
C ARG A 369 1.34 5.39 -23.00
N PRO A 370 2.27 5.56 -23.95
CA PRO A 370 2.60 4.52 -24.92
C PRO A 370 3.32 3.30 -24.33
N ASP A 371 4.21 3.48 -23.36
CA ASP A 371 4.95 2.37 -22.73
C ASP A 371 4.04 1.41 -21.97
N ILE A 372 3.01 1.93 -21.29
CA ILE A 372 1.97 1.13 -20.61
C ILE A 372 1.13 0.36 -21.63
N ARG A 373 0.67 1.03 -22.70
CA ARG A 373 -0.16 0.41 -23.76
C ARG A 373 0.57 -0.73 -24.47
N LEU A 374 1.86 -0.54 -24.77
CA LEU A 374 2.69 -1.55 -25.41
C LEU A 374 2.87 -2.77 -24.49
N LEU A 375 3.17 -2.55 -23.20
CA LEU A 375 3.23 -3.65 -22.24
C LEU A 375 1.91 -4.43 -22.14
N GLU A 376 0.78 -3.73 -22.07
CA GLU A 376 -0.55 -4.36 -22.01
C GLU A 376 -0.82 -5.24 -23.23
N SER A 377 -0.39 -4.82 -24.42
CA SER A 377 -0.50 -5.61 -25.66
C SER A 377 0.52 -6.74 -25.80
N GLY A 378 1.47 -6.85 -24.86
CA GLY A 378 2.54 -7.86 -24.87
C GLY A 378 3.80 -7.47 -25.65
N ASP A 379 3.90 -6.24 -26.17
CA ASP A 379 5.10 -5.72 -26.83
C ASP A 379 6.09 -5.15 -25.79
N ILE A 380 6.82 -6.06 -25.15
CA ILE A 380 7.73 -5.74 -24.03
C ILE A 380 8.92 -4.88 -24.50
N ASP A 381 9.50 -5.20 -25.66
CA ASP A 381 10.73 -4.56 -26.16
C ASP A 381 10.48 -3.12 -26.62
N THR A 382 9.40 -2.89 -27.38
CA THR A 382 9.01 -1.53 -27.77
C THR A 382 8.54 -0.75 -26.53
N GLY A 383 7.80 -1.38 -25.62
CA GLY A 383 7.39 -0.76 -24.35
C GLY A 383 8.58 -0.31 -23.51
N ALA A 384 9.65 -1.10 -23.43
CA ALA A 384 10.89 -0.70 -22.75
C ALA A 384 11.60 0.47 -23.43
N SER A 385 11.60 0.52 -24.75
CA SER A 385 12.18 1.62 -25.53
C SER A 385 11.41 2.93 -25.32
N GLU A 386 10.07 2.87 -25.38
CA GLU A 386 9.19 4.01 -25.13
C GLU A 386 9.30 4.52 -23.69
N LYS A 387 9.41 3.62 -22.71
CA LYS A 387 9.68 4.01 -21.32
C LYS A 387 10.97 4.81 -21.20
N GLY A 388 12.04 4.36 -21.88
CA GLY A 388 13.31 5.08 -21.93
C GLY A 388 13.16 6.48 -22.53
N ARG A 389 12.44 6.60 -23.65
CA ARG A 389 12.16 7.89 -24.33
C ARG A 389 11.39 8.85 -23.44
N LEU A 390 10.34 8.38 -22.76
CA LEU A 390 9.52 9.17 -21.83
C LEU A 390 10.33 9.66 -20.62
N GLU A 391 11.11 8.77 -20.00
CA GLU A 391 11.97 9.12 -18.87
C GLU A 391 13.04 10.14 -19.27
N GLU A 392 13.59 10.05 -20.49
CA GLU A 392 14.53 11.04 -21.03
C GLU A 392 13.87 12.39 -21.32
N LYS A 393 12.72 12.41 -22.01
CA LYS A 393 11.93 13.63 -22.25
C LYS A 393 11.64 14.38 -20.95
N GLN A 394 11.21 13.65 -19.91
CA GLN A 394 10.97 14.22 -18.58
C GLN A 394 12.25 14.78 -17.93
N ARG A 395 13.38 14.06 -18.03
CA ARG A 395 14.67 14.52 -17.48
C ARG A 395 15.12 15.81 -18.14
N ASP A 396 14.96 15.94 -19.45
CA ASP A 396 15.36 17.13 -20.20
C ASP A 396 14.42 18.32 -19.95
N ALA A 397 13.11 18.08 -19.88
CA ALA A 397 12.14 19.10 -19.46
C ALA A 397 12.46 19.64 -18.05
N ARG A 398 12.86 18.77 -17.11
CA ARG A 398 13.31 19.19 -15.78
C ARG A 398 14.58 20.04 -15.83
N LYS A 399 15.59 19.65 -16.62
CA LYS A 399 16.83 20.44 -16.79
C LYS A 399 16.52 21.81 -17.37
N ALA A 400 15.63 21.89 -18.36
CA ALA A 400 15.20 23.13 -18.99
C ALA A 400 14.50 24.06 -17.97
N ARG A 401 13.51 23.56 -17.22
CA ARG A 401 12.83 24.32 -16.14
C ARG A 401 13.82 24.85 -15.10
N LYS A 402 14.78 24.03 -14.66
CA LYS A 402 15.83 24.43 -13.71
C LYS A 402 16.71 25.56 -14.28
N LYS A 403 17.09 25.48 -15.56
CA LYS A 403 17.88 26.53 -16.25
C LYS A 403 17.11 27.86 -16.31
N LEU A 404 15.80 27.79 -16.54
CA LEU A 404 14.90 28.95 -16.59
C LEU A 404 14.45 29.45 -15.21
N LYS A 405 14.86 28.79 -14.11
CA LYS A 405 14.38 29.05 -12.74
C LYS A 405 12.86 29.05 -12.63
N GLN A 406 12.20 28.20 -13.41
CA GLN A 406 10.75 28.00 -13.36
C GLN A 406 10.44 26.86 -12.40
N GLU A 407 9.56 27.13 -11.45
CA GLU A 407 9.00 26.12 -10.56
C GLU A 407 7.89 25.34 -11.28
N TRP A 408 7.74 24.07 -10.93
CA TRP A 408 6.63 23.27 -11.41
C TRP A 408 5.37 23.63 -10.62
N LYS A 409 4.27 23.90 -11.33
CA LYS A 409 2.94 24.06 -10.75
C LYS A 409 2.05 22.96 -11.30
N ALA A 410 1.53 22.11 -10.42
CA ALA A 410 0.49 21.14 -10.77
C ALA A 410 -0.75 21.88 -11.29
N ARG A 411 -1.47 21.27 -12.23
CA ARG A 411 -2.56 21.96 -12.94
C ARG A 411 -3.86 21.89 -12.17
N TRP A 412 -4.15 20.75 -11.54
CA TRP A 412 -5.46 20.46 -10.96
C TRP A 412 -5.44 20.40 -9.44
N PHE A 413 -4.25 20.45 -8.84
CA PHE A 413 -4.07 20.43 -7.40
C PHE A 413 -3.10 21.52 -6.96
N GLU A 414 -3.32 22.05 -5.77
CA GLU A 414 -2.44 23.03 -5.14
C GLU A 414 -2.06 22.61 -3.72
N GLN A 415 -0.87 23.03 -3.29
CA GLN A 415 -0.46 22.83 -1.91
C GLN A 415 -1.30 23.73 -1.00
N GLY A 416 -1.90 23.12 0.01
CA GLY A 416 -2.76 23.80 0.97
C GLY A 416 -2.68 23.17 2.35
N THR A 417 -3.61 23.56 3.21
CA THR A 417 -3.73 23.02 4.56
C THR A 417 -5.02 22.22 4.66
N ASN A 418 -4.93 20.95 5.04
CA ASN A 418 -6.10 20.12 5.30
C ASN A 418 -6.98 20.78 6.38
N PRO A 419 -8.28 21.04 6.09
CA PRO A 419 -9.13 21.86 6.96
C PRO A 419 -9.41 21.21 8.31
N PHE A 420 -9.30 19.88 8.42
CA PHE A 420 -9.63 19.11 9.61
C PHE A 420 -8.40 18.85 10.50
N THR A 421 -7.23 18.61 9.90
CA THR A 421 -6.01 18.23 10.66
C THR A 421 -4.97 19.34 10.76
N ARG A 422 -5.12 20.42 9.97
CA ARG A 422 -4.12 21.50 9.82
C ARG A 422 -2.76 21.05 9.26
N GLN A 423 -2.68 19.85 8.70
CA GLN A 423 -1.47 19.35 8.05
C GLN A 423 -1.37 19.87 6.61
N GLU A 424 -0.16 19.94 6.06
CA GLU A 424 0.05 20.22 4.64
C GLU A 424 -0.57 19.10 3.78
N ASP A 425 -1.22 19.49 2.68
CA ASP A 425 -1.90 18.56 1.77
C ASP A 425 -1.90 19.10 0.33
N TRP A 426 -2.33 18.27 -0.62
CA TRP A 426 -2.62 18.68 -1.99
C TRP A 426 -4.13 18.72 -2.20
N LEU A 427 -4.67 19.93 -2.34
CA LEU A 427 -6.10 20.18 -2.47
C LEU A 427 -6.48 20.30 -3.94
N TYR A 428 -7.60 19.68 -4.32
CA TYR A 428 -8.13 19.80 -5.66
C TYR A 428 -8.60 21.23 -5.94
N SER A 429 -8.12 21.80 -7.06
CA SER A 429 -8.38 23.19 -7.44
C SER A 429 -9.63 23.36 -8.31
N GLY A 430 -10.32 22.27 -8.68
CA GLY A 430 -11.45 22.32 -9.60
C GLY A 430 -11.03 22.38 -11.08
N GLY A 431 -12.02 22.48 -11.97
CA GLY A 431 -11.82 22.76 -13.40
C GLY A 431 -11.44 21.57 -14.28
N TYR A 432 -11.01 20.43 -13.73
CA TYR A 432 -10.63 19.26 -14.54
C TYR A 432 -11.80 18.72 -15.38
N TRP A 433 -12.98 18.66 -14.77
CA TRP A 433 -14.20 18.14 -15.39
C TRP A 433 -14.87 19.13 -16.36
N ASP A 434 -14.40 20.37 -16.44
CA ASP A 434 -14.89 21.36 -17.42
C ASP A 434 -14.38 21.05 -18.85
N ARG A 435 -13.52 20.02 -18.98
CA ARG A 435 -12.94 19.52 -20.25
C ARG A 435 -12.15 20.56 -21.04
N ASN A 436 -11.72 21.65 -20.39
CA ASN A 436 -10.80 22.61 -20.98
C ASN A 436 -9.34 22.18 -20.73
N TYR A 437 -8.80 21.47 -21.72
CA TYR A 437 -7.41 21.00 -21.72
C TYR A 437 -6.49 21.85 -22.59
N ASP A 438 -6.90 23.08 -22.94
CA ASP A 438 -6.03 24.00 -23.64
C ASP A 438 -4.76 24.23 -22.82
N HIS A 439 -3.63 24.35 -23.50
CA HIS A 439 -2.32 24.55 -22.89
C HIS A 439 -1.88 23.45 -21.90
N THR A 440 -2.44 22.23 -21.96
CA THR A 440 -1.84 21.09 -21.23
C THR A 440 -0.46 20.80 -21.80
N ILE A 441 0.47 20.44 -20.91
CA ILE A 441 1.81 20.10 -21.33
C ILE A 441 1.84 18.76 -22.09
N ASP A 442 2.73 18.66 -23.06
CA ASP A 442 3.01 17.40 -23.75
C ASP A 442 4.08 16.61 -22.99
N ILE A 443 3.65 15.51 -22.37
CA ILE A 443 4.48 14.62 -21.55
C ILE A 443 4.79 13.27 -22.19
N PHE A 444 4.07 12.88 -23.25
CA PHE A 444 4.22 11.56 -23.87
C PHE A 444 5.14 11.54 -25.09
#